data_AF-A0A962P9G0-F1
#
_entry.id   AF-A0A962P9G0-F1
#
_cell.length_a   1.000
_cell.length_b   1.000
_cell.length_c   1.000
_cell.angle_alpha   90.00
_cell.angle_beta   90.00
_cell.angle_gamma   90.00
#
_symmetry.space_group_name_H-M   'P 1'
#
loop_
_entity.id
_entity.type
_entity.pdbx_description
1 polymer ?
#
loop_
_entity_poly.entity_id
_entity_poly.type
_entity_poly.pdbx_seq_one_letter_code
_entity_poly.pdbx_strand_id
1 'polypeptide(L)'
;YMGYVGFSVVFAFAIAALLSGRLDAAWARWSRPWANIAWVWLTGGLALGSWWAYYELGWGGWWAWDPVENPPLITWLLGTALMHSLAVTEKRGVFKSWTVLLAILAFAGSLLGTFITRSGLLTSVHAFASDPTRGVFILGFIGLTVGGSLVLYALRAPLIRNESTFAAVSREVLLLVNNILLVVAAASVLLGTLFPMVYQAITDDLISIGPPYFNAIIVPLAVVLAVALGIGPVCRWKSTSLGYLCSQLTRVAIASLVLGVLVPLLVTLEFSLSVSIGMVLAFWLFLTIGRDVVNRVLSKPDRWQALRTLPASYLGMQLAHFGLAVMIVGVCLTANFSMEKSVLLAAGQSIDLGNYDFQFNGTRPITGPNYIGDEATIVVNHNGKFMRELHPEKRIYVASNSPSTEMAIDAGLFRDLFVTLGEGRNGGAAWSMTLYIKPFIRWVWMGAILMGIGGITAALDKRYRKLRARDQRLREAGESLSPKPQTV
;
A
#
# COMPACT_ATOMS: atom_id res chain seq x y z
N TYR A 1 8.87 -10.26 -5.15
CA TYR A 1 9.02 -11.74 -5.10
C TYR A 1 8.67 -12.33 -3.73
N MET A 2 9.41 -12.00 -2.64
CA MET A 2 9.16 -12.61 -1.31
C MET A 2 7.71 -12.49 -0.83
N GLY A 3 7.05 -11.35 -1.06
CA GLY A 3 5.63 -11.17 -0.74
C GLY A 3 4.71 -12.14 -1.49
N TYR A 4 4.92 -12.32 -2.80
CA TYR A 4 4.18 -13.26 -3.64
C TYR A 4 4.35 -14.71 -3.20
N VAL A 5 5.60 -15.13 -2.98
CA VAL A 5 5.89 -16.50 -2.53
C VAL A 5 5.30 -16.75 -1.14
N GLY A 6 5.30 -15.76 -0.26
CA GLY A 6 4.70 -15.86 1.07
C GLY A 6 3.21 -16.23 1.04
N PHE A 7 2.44 -15.73 0.06
CA PHE A 7 1.03 -16.10 -0.09
C PHE A 7 0.83 -17.53 -0.59
N SER A 8 1.83 -18.18 -1.20
CA SER A 8 1.74 -19.60 -1.59
C SER A 8 1.61 -20.53 -0.38
N VAL A 9 2.24 -20.16 0.74
CA VAL A 9 2.13 -20.91 2.01
C VAL A 9 0.72 -20.81 2.57
N VAL A 10 0.13 -19.61 2.56
CA VAL A 10 -1.25 -19.39 3.03
C VAL A 10 -2.26 -20.11 2.15
N PHE A 11 -2.03 -20.10 0.83
CA PHE A 11 -2.79 -20.88 -0.14
C PHE A 11 -2.70 -22.38 0.14
N ALA A 12 -1.51 -22.93 0.33
CA ALA A 12 -1.32 -24.35 0.62
C ALA A 12 -2.08 -24.79 1.88
N PHE A 13 -2.07 -23.98 2.95
CA PHE A 13 -2.88 -24.24 4.14
C PHE A 13 -4.39 -24.21 3.85
N ALA A 14 -4.85 -23.27 3.02
CA ALA A 14 -6.25 -23.18 2.65
C ALA A 14 -6.72 -24.41 1.84
N ILE A 15 -5.91 -24.87 0.88
CA ILE A 15 -6.20 -26.08 0.09
C ILE A 15 -6.18 -27.33 0.97
N ALA A 16 -5.19 -27.48 1.85
CA ALA A 16 -5.12 -28.60 2.78
C ALA A 16 -6.35 -28.62 3.72
N ALA A 17 -6.80 -27.46 4.20
CA ALA A 17 -7.99 -27.35 5.03
C ALA A 17 -9.29 -27.70 4.27
N LEU A 18 -9.40 -27.32 3.00
CA LEU A 18 -10.52 -27.71 2.13
C LEU A 18 -10.54 -29.22 1.86
N LEU A 19 -9.39 -29.82 1.57
CA LEU A 19 -9.28 -31.25 1.29
C LEU A 19 -9.58 -32.11 2.53
N SER A 20 -9.09 -31.69 3.70
CA SER A 20 -9.33 -32.38 4.97
C SER A 20 -10.72 -32.14 5.55
N GLY A 21 -11.47 -31.15 5.03
CA GLY A 21 -12.76 -30.72 5.57
C GLY A 21 -12.68 -30.05 6.95
N ARG A 22 -11.47 -29.73 7.44
CA ARG A 22 -11.23 -29.17 8.78
C ARG A 22 -10.86 -27.69 8.70
N LEU A 23 -11.87 -26.85 8.55
CA LEU A 23 -11.73 -25.39 8.56
C LEU A 23 -11.99 -24.82 9.96
N ASP A 24 -11.14 -25.18 10.90
CA ASP A 24 -11.22 -24.74 12.30
C ASP A 24 -10.43 -23.44 12.58
N ALA A 25 -10.46 -22.96 13.81
CA ALA A 25 -9.64 -21.80 14.19
C ALA A 25 -8.12 -22.10 14.16
N ALA A 26 -7.70 -23.37 14.07
CA ALA A 26 -6.30 -23.74 14.04
C ALA A 26 -5.65 -23.38 12.70
N TRP A 27 -6.26 -23.70 11.55
CA TRP A 27 -5.67 -23.32 10.26
C TRP A 27 -5.49 -21.79 10.14
N ALA A 28 -6.51 -21.01 10.52
CA ALA A 28 -6.46 -19.55 10.46
C ALA A 28 -5.29 -19.00 11.30
N ARG A 29 -5.12 -19.53 12.51
CA ARG A 29 -4.02 -19.16 13.41
C ARG A 29 -2.64 -19.51 12.85
N TRP A 30 -2.50 -20.63 12.15
CA TRP A 30 -1.24 -21.03 11.51
C TRP A 30 -0.94 -20.18 10.28
N SER A 31 -1.96 -19.80 9.51
CA SER A 31 -1.83 -18.95 8.33
C SER A 31 -1.48 -17.49 8.64
N ARG A 32 -1.87 -16.96 9.80
CA ARG A 32 -1.70 -15.52 10.13
C ARG A 32 -0.27 -15.00 10.08
N PRO A 33 0.73 -15.64 10.73
CA PRO A 33 2.12 -15.16 10.64
C PRO A 33 2.62 -15.12 9.19
N TRP A 34 2.27 -16.13 8.38
CA TRP A 34 2.65 -16.18 6.96
C TRP A 34 1.99 -15.06 6.15
N ALA A 35 0.69 -14.84 6.36
CA ALA A 35 -0.03 -13.73 5.72
C ALA A 35 0.58 -12.37 6.10
N ASN A 36 0.90 -12.16 7.39
CA ASN A 36 1.51 -10.92 7.87
C ASN A 36 2.90 -10.69 7.22
N ILE A 37 3.77 -11.70 7.19
CA ILE A 37 5.11 -11.56 6.63
C ILE A 37 5.06 -11.37 5.11
N ALA A 38 4.19 -12.10 4.41
CA ALA A 38 3.95 -11.91 2.98
C ALA A 38 3.50 -10.46 2.68
N TRP A 39 2.55 -9.96 3.49
CA TRP A 39 2.05 -8.59 3.37
C TRP A 39 3.11 -7.53 3.69
N VAL A 40 3.98 -7.75 4.67
CA VAL A 40 5.11 -6.84 4.98
C VAL A 40 6.04 -6.71 3.79
N TRP A 41 6.46 -7.83 3.20
CA TRP A 41 7.35 -7.82 2.04
C TRP A 41 6.69 -7.19 0.81
N LEU A 42 5.38 -7.37 0.66
CA LEU A 42 4.64 -6.74 -0.43
C LEU A 42 4.48 -5.22 -0.22
N THR A 43 4.23 -4.79 1.01
CA THR A 43 4.19 -3.36 1.39
C THR A 43 5.53 -2.69 1.12
N GLY A 44 6.63 -3.33 1.53
CA GLY A 44 7.98 -2.85 1.25
C GLY A 44 8.31 -2.84 -0.24
N GLY A 45 7.90 -3.87 -0.98
CA GLY A 45 8.08 -3.94 -2.44
C GLY A 45 7.36 -2.82 -3.19
N LEU A 46 6.10 -2.54 -2.83
CA LEU A 46 5.34 -1.41 -3.38
C LEU A 46 5.99 -0.07 -3.05
N ALA A 47 6.43 0.13 -1.80
CA ALA A 47 7.07 1.37 -1.38
C ALA A 47 8.41 1.60 -2.10
N LEU A 48 9.25 0.57 -2.21
CA LEU A 48 10.52 0.65 -2.92
C LEU A 48 10.33 0.84 -4.41
N GLY A 49 9.34 0.19 -5.03
CA GLY A 49 8.99 0.40 -6.43
C GLY A 49 8.55 1.84 -6.69
N SER A 50 7.65 2.37 -5.86
CA SER A 50 7.20 3.77 -5.92
C SER A 50 8.35 4.77 -5.73
N TRP A 51 9.24 4.52 -4.76
CA TRP A 51 10.42 5.35 -4.56
C TRP A 51 11.32 5.31 -5.79
N TRP A 52 11.62 4.11 -6.29
CA TRP A 52 12.45 3.93 -7.48
C TRP A 52 11.86 4.65 -8.68
N ALA A 53 10.55 4.54 -8.94
CA ALA A 53 9.88 5.25 -10.01
C ALA A 53 10.05 6.78 -9.90
N TYR A 54 9.92 7.31 -8.68
CA TYR A 54 10.17 8.72 -8.40
C TYR A 54 11.62 9.13 -8.66
N TYR A 55 12.57 8.27 -8.29
CA TYR A 55 14.00 8.55 -8.41
C TYR A 55 14.57 8.32 -9.82
N GLU A 56 13.96 7.47 -10.64
CA GLU A 56 14.53 7.02 -11.92
C GLU A 56 13.77 7.51 -13.18
N LEU A 57 12.44 7.64 -13.13
CA LEU A 57 11.65 7.79 -14.36
C LEU A 57 11.54 9.23 -14.88
N GLY A 58 12.13 10.22 -14.21
CA GLY A 58 12.25 11.60 -14.72
C GLY A 58 10.96 12.44 -14.82
N TRP A 59 9.78 11.88 -14.56
CA TRP A 59 8.48 12.59 -14.69
C TRP A 59 7.96 13.19 -13.38
N GLY A 60 8.75 13.12 -12.30
CA GLY A 60 8.44 13.75 -11.01
C GLY A 60 7.25 13.15 -10.24
N GLY A 61 6.70 12.02 -10.67
CA GLY A 61 5.63 11.31 -9.96
C GLY A 61 6.09 10.04 -9.27
N TRP A 62 5.26 9.50 -8.37
CA TRP A 62 5.57 8.35 -7.52
C TRP A 62 4.67 7.13 -7.75
N TRP A 63 3.60 7.30 -8.53
CA TRP A 63 2.66 6.24 -8.91
C TRP A 63 1.89 6.65 -10.17
N ALA A 64 1.96 5.84 -11.23
CA ALA A 64 1.35 6.13 -12.53
C ALA A 64 0.25 5.15 -12.94
N TRP A 65 -0.10 4.18 -12.08
CA TRP A 65 -1.02 3.07 -12.43
C TRP A 65 -0.54 2.22 -13.60
N ASP A 66 0.78 2.05 -13.75
CA ASP A 66 1.35 1.22 -14.81
C ASP A 66 0.85 -0.24 -14.68
N PRO A 67 0.49 -0.91 -15.79
CA PRO A 67 -0.09 -2.25 -15.73
C PRO A 67 0.78 -3.31 -15.06
N VAL A 68 2.11 -3.14 -15.00
CA VAL A 68 3.03 -4.04 -14.29
C VAL A 68 3.08 -3.74 -12.79
N GLU A 69 2.81 -2.50 -12.37
CA GLU A 69 2.75 -2.09 -10.95
C GLU A 69 1.41 -2.44 -10.28
N ASN A 70 0.33 -2.55 -11.06
CA ASN A 70 -1.02 -2.83 -10.55
C ASN A 70 -1.19 -4.23 -9.89
N PRO A 71 -0.65 -5.35 -10.43
CA PRO A 71 -0.81 -6.68 -9.82
C PRO A 71 -0.21 -6.82 -8.40
N PRO A 72 0.95 -6.23 -8.09
CA PRO A 72 1.42 -6.12 -6.70
C PRO A 72 0.39 -5.44 -5.78
N LEU A 73 -0.26 -4.35 -6.24
CA LEU A 73 -1.27 -3.64 -5.48
C LEU A 73 -2.56 -4.47 -5.30
N ILE A 74 -3.03 -5.15 -6.35
CA ILE A 74 -4.19 -6.07 -6.28
C ILE A 74 -3.93 -7.15 -5.23
N THR A 75 -2.75 -7.77 -5.27
CA THR A 75 -2.32 -8.78 -4.29
C THR A 75 -2.27 -8.19 -2.88
N TRP A 76 -1.81 -6.95 -2.73
CA TRP A 76 -1.72 -6.27 -1.44
C TRP A 76 -3.10 -5.96 -0.85
N LEU A 77 -4.05 -5.51 -1.67
CA LEU A 77 -5.44 -5.28 -1.25
C LEU A 77 -6.12 -6.57 -0.79
N LEU A 78 -5.99 -7.65 -1.58
CA LEU A 78 -6.52 -8.98 -1.23
C LEU A 78 -5.83 -9.56 0.01
N GLY A 79 -4.51 -9.39 0.12
CA GLY A 79 -3.73 -9.79 1.29
C GLY A 79 -4.11 -9.02 2.56
N THR A 80 -4.40 -7.72 2.44
CA THR A 80 -4.91 -6.89 3.54
C THR A 80 -6.28 -7.39 3.99
N ALA A 81 -7.18 -7.68 3.06
CA ALA A 81 -8.48 -8.28 3.38
C ALA A 81 -8.32 -9.65 4.05
N LEU A 82 -7.41 -10.48 3.55
CA LEU A 82 -7.10 -11.80 4.11
C LEU A 82 -6.60 -11.70 5.55
N MET A 83 -5.68 -10.78 5.86
CA MET A 83 -5.17 -10.56 7.22
C MET A 83 -6.30 -10.22 8.21
N HIS A 84 -7.22 -9.36 7.81
CA HIS A 84 -8.37 -8.98 8.63
C HIS A 84 -9.39 -10.12 8.76
N SER A 85 -9.66 -10.84 7.67
CA SER A 85 -10.54 -12.01 7.68
C SER A 85 -10.00 -13.12 8.59
N LEU A 86 -8.71 -13.44 8.50
CA LEU A 86 -8.04 -14.40 9.37
C LEU A 86 -8.15 -14.01 10.85
N ALA A 87 -8.07 -12.72 11.18
CA ALA A 87 -8.23 -12.25 12.56
C ALA A 87 -9.65 -12.48 13.10
N VAL A 88 -10.67 -12.37 12.24
CA VAL A 88 -12.06 -12.69 12.61
C VAL A 88 -12.26 -14.20 12.72
N THR A 89 -11.78 -14.98 11.76
CA THR A 89 -11.91 -16.44 11.77
C THR A 89 -11.22 -17.06 12.97
N GLU A 90 -10.01 -16.61 13.33
CA GLU A 90 -9.32 -17.09 14.53
C GLU A 90 -10.08 -16.75 15.83
N LYS A 91 -10.62 -15.52 15.94
CA LYS A 91 -11.24 -15.06 17.19
C LYS A 91 -12.68 -15.49 17.39
N ARG A 92 -13.44 -15.63 16.29
CA ARG A 92 -14.90 -15.79 16.33
C ARG A 92 -15.40 -17.01 15.57
N GLY A 93 -14.55 -17.69 14.78
CA GLY A 93 -14.97 -18.84 13.98
C GLY A 93 -15.94 -18.50 12.85
N VAL A 94 -16.08 -17.22 12.48
CA VAL A 94 -16.90 -16.77 11.34
C VAL A 94 -16.02 -16.41 10.15
N PHE A 95 -16.64 -16.26 8.98
CA PHE A 95 -15.97 -15.96 7.71
C PHE A 95 -14.97 -17.03 7.26
N LYS A 96 -15.15 -18.29 7.70
CA LYS A 96 -14.26 -19.42 7.31
C LYS A 96 -14.16 -19.54 5.78
N SER A 97 -15.30 -19.63 5.10
CA SER A 97 -15.37 -19.72 3.63
C SER A 97 -14.75 -18.51 2.94
N TRP A 98 -15.09 -17.30 3.41
CA TRP A 98 -14.57 -16.05 2.87
C TRP A 98 -13.04 -15.93 3.00
N THR A 99 -12.49 -16.36 4.14
CA THR A 99 -11.05 -16.34 4.38
C THR A 99 -10.31 -17.30 3.44
N VAL A 100 -10.88 -18.46 3.16
CA VAL A 100 -10.33 -19.39 2.18
C VAL A 100 -10.35 -18.79 0.78
N LEU A 101 -11.47 -18.18 0.37
CA LEU A 101 -11.57 -17.50 -0.93
C LEU A 101 -10.51 -16.40 -1.05
N LEU A 102 -10.35 -15.56 -0.03
CA LEU A 102 -9.30 -14.52 -0.02
C LEU A 102 -7.89 -15.09 -0.10
N ALA A 103 -7.61 -16.25 0.51
CA ALA A 103 -6.31 -16.92 0.38
C ALA A 103 -6.05 -17.38 -1.05
N ILE A 104 -7.06 -17.93 -1.73
CA ILE A 104 -6.99 -18.32 -3.15
C ILE A 104 -6.78 -17.08 -4.02
N LEU A 105 -7.55 -16.01 -3.81
CA LEU A 105 -7.46 -14.79 -4.61
C LEU A 105 -6.13 -14.05 -4.41
N ALA A 106 -5.59 -13.97 -3.18
CA ALA A 106 -4.29 -13.36 -2.92
C ALA A 106 -3.15 -14.13 -3.63
N PHE A 107 -3.20 -15.46 -3.64
CA PHE A 107 -2.25 -16.28 -4.40
C PHE A 107 -2.46 -16.13 -5.92
N ALA A 108 -3.70 -16.07 -6.39
CA ALA A 108 -4.02 -15.83 -7.79
C ALA A 108 -3.46 -14.48 -8.28
N GLY A 109 -3.58 -13.41 -7.48
CA GLY A 109 -2.99 -12.10 -7.78
C GLY A 109 -1.47 -12.15 -7.93
N SER A 110 -0.80 -12.99 -7.14
CA SER A 110 0.66 -13.20 -7.23
C SER A 110 1.05 -13.87 -8.56
N LEU A 111 0.28 -14.86 -9.02
CA LEU A 111 0.49 -15.50 -10.32
C LEU A 111 0.14 -14.56 -11.48
N LEU A 112 -0.93 -13.78 -11.35
CA LEU A 112 -1.34 -12.78 -12.33
C LEU A 112 -0.23 -11.75 -12.57
N GLY A 113 0.43 -11.26 -11.50
CA GLY A 113 1.57 -10.35 -11.66
C GLY A 113 2.73 -10.98 -12.45
N THR A 114 2.96 -12.27 -12.28
CA THR A 114 3.96 -13.01 -13.07
C THR A 114 3.53 -13.14 -14.54
N PHE A 115 2.25 -13.40 -14.78
CA PHE A 115 1.69 -13.45 -16.13
C PHE A 115 1.82 -12.10 -16.86
N ILE A 116 1.40 -10.99 -16.24
CA ILE A 116 1.44 -9.67 -16.85
C ILE A 116 2.88 -9.24 -17.18
N THR A 117 3.83 -9.48 -16.26
CA THR A 117 5.23 -9.08 -16.46
C THR A 117 5.99 -9.91 -17.50
N ARG A 118 5.53 -11.13 -17.81
CA ARG A 118 6.27 -12.08 -18.67
C ARG A 118 5.58 -12.43 -19.98
N SER A 119 4.27 -12.21 -20.10
CA SER A 119 3.51 -12.57 -21.29
C SER A 119 3.75 -11.66 -22.49
N GLY A 120 4.15 -10.40 -22.26
CA GLY A 120 4.30 -9.40 -23.33
C GLY A 120 2.98 -8.91 -23.92
N LEU A 121 1.83 -9.25 -23.31
CA LEU A 121 0.50 -8.90 -23.81
C LEU A 121 0.08 -7.45 -23.50
N LEU A 122 0.81 -6.77 -22.63
CA LEU A 122 0.55 -5.38 -22.24
C LEU A 122 1.80 -4.54 -22.53
N THR A 123 1.59 -3.37 -23.13
CA THR A 123 2.64 -2.35 -23.24
C THR A 123 2.89 -1.76 -21.85
N SER A 124 4.14 -1.85 -21.38
CA SER A 124 4.56 -1.29 -20.09
C SER A 124 6.02 -0.90 -20.14
N VAL A 125 6.36 0.20 -19.50
CA VAL A 125 7.75 0.66 -19.33
C VAL A 125 8.56 -0.26 -18.41
N HIS A 126 7.89 -1.11 -17.62
CA HIS A 126 8.49 -2.06 -16.70
C HIS A 126 8.47 -3.51 -17.22
N ALA A 127 8.11 -3.73 -18.49
CA ALA A 127 8.10 -5.06 -19.07
C ALA A 127 9.54 -5.54 -19.37
N PHE A 128 9.92 -6.72 -18.87
CA PHE A 128 11.24 -7.31 -19.07
C PHE A 128 11.14 -8.73 -19.64
N ALA A 129 11.84 -8.97 -20.76
CA ALA A 129 11.95 -10.28 -21.41
C ALA A 129 10.59 -10.93 -21.72
N SER A 130 9.81 -10.28 -22.58
CA SER A 130 8.53 -10.74 -23.12
C SER A 130 8.72 -11.94 -24.03
N ASP A 131 8.11 -13.07 -23.67
CA ASP A 131 8.08 -14.29 -24.48
C ASP A 131 6.67 -14.89 -24.43
N PRO A 132 5.91 -14.84 -25.54
CA PRO A 132 4.53 -15.35 -25.59
C PRO A 132 4.41 -16.82 -25.15
N THR A 133 5.43 -17.65 -25.38
CA THR A 133 5.41 -19.06 -24.99
C THR A 133 5.41 -19.23 -23.47
N ARG A 134 6.14 -18.37 -22.75
CA ARG A 134 6.11 -18.31 -21.27
C ARG A 134 4.76 -17.81 -20.78
N GLY A 135 4.17 -16.84 -21.48
CA GLY A 135 2.81 -16.35 -21.19
C GLY A 135 1.77 -17.47 -21.20
N VAL A 136 1.79 -18.30 -22.26
CA VAL A 136 0.87 -19.45 -22.40
C VAL A 136 1.09 -20.49 -21.29
N PHE A 137 2.34 -20.81 -20.96
CA PHE A 137 2.65 -21.73 -19.85
C PHE A 137 2.10 -21.21 -18.51
N ILE A 138 2.34 -19.94 -18.20
CA ILE A 138 1.86 -19.32 -16.95
C ILE A 138 0.33 -19.28 -16.94
N LEU A 139 -0.32 -19.00 -18.08
CA LEU A 139 -1.78 -19.00 -18.18
C LEU A 139 -2.36 -20.40 -17.91
N GLY A 140 -1.77 -21.45 -18.49
CA GLY A 140 -2.15 -22.84 -18.20
C GLY A 140 -1.94 -23.20 -16.73
N PHE A 141 -0.83 -22.75 -16.12
CA PHE A 141 -0.56 -22.94 -14.70
C PHE A 141 -1.57 -22.21 -13.80
N ILE A 142 -1.97 -20.99 -14.15
CA ILE A 142 -3.06 -20.25 -13.47
C ILE A 142 -4.37 -21.02 -13.61
N GLY A 143 -4.72 -21.48 -14.81
CA GLY A 143 -5.93 -22.27 -15.05
C GLY A 143 -5.99 -23.53 -14.18
N LEU A 144 -4.89 -24.27 -14.08
CA LEU A 144 -4.80 -25.46 -13.25
C LEU A 144 -4.88 -25.13 -11.75
N THR A 145 -4.06 -24.20 -11.27
CA THR A 145 -3.92 -23.94 -9.83
C THR A 145 -5.06 -23.09 -9.27
N VAL A 146 -5.39 -21.97 -9.92
CA VAL A 146 -6.47 -21.07 -9.50
C VAL A 146 -7.82 -21.67 -9.89
N GLY A 147 -7.98 -22.17 -11.11
CA GLY A 147 -9.22 -22.82 -11.53
C GLY A 147 -9.52 -24.06 -10.69
N GLY A 148 -8.54 -24.95 -10.50
CA GLY A 148 -8.69 -26.15 -9.68
C GLY A 148 -9.02 -25.83 -8.21
N SER A 149 -8.38 -24.81 -7.62
CA SER A 149 -8.68 -24.39 -6.25
C SER A 149 -10.05 -23.74 -6.09
N LEU A 150 -10.50 -22.95 -7.07
CA LEU A 150 -11.86 -22.37 -7.08
C LEU A 150 -12.94 -23.44 -7.27
N VAL A 151 -12.70 -24.45 -8.10
CA VAL A 151 -13.60 -25.62 -8.23
C VAL A 151 -13.66 -26.38 -6.90
N LEU A 152 -12.51 -26.69 -6.30
CA LEU A 152 -12.47 -27.33 -4.98
C LEU A 152 -13.22 -26.50 -3.93
N TYR A 153 -13.01 -25.18 -3.92
CA TYR A 153 -13.72 -24.26 -3.05
C TYR A 153 -15.23 -24.35 -3.28
N ALA A 154 -15.71 -24.28 -4.53
CA ALA A 154 -17.13 -24.36 -4.85
C ALA A 154 -17.77 -25.67 -4.37
N LEU A 155 -17.06 -26.79 -4.50
CA LEU A 155 -17.53 -28.12 -4.04
C LEU A 155 -17.57 -28.25 -2.51
N ARG A 156 -16.66 -27.58 -1.80
CA ARG A 156 -16.52 -27.71 -0.34
C ARG A 156 -17.21 -26.59 0.44
N ALA A 157 -17.40 -25.41 -0.14
CA ALA A 157 -17.95 -24.23 0.53
C ALA A 157 -19.31 -24.47 1.21
N PRO A 158 -20.28 -25.20 0.61
CA PRO A 158 -21.57 -25.49 1.25
C PRO A 158 -21.47 -26.31 2.55
N LEU A 159 -20.37 -27.05 2.74
CA LEU A 159 -20.13 -27.87 3.92
C LEU A 159 -19.58 -27.04 5.11
N ILE A 160 -19.18 -25.79 4.86
CA ILE A 160 -18.56 -24.93 5.85
C ILE A 160 -19.64 -24.25 6.71
N ARG A 161 -19.78 -24.69 7.95
CA ARG A 161 -20.68 -24.06 8.93
C ARG A 161 -19.99 -22.88 9.64
N ASN A 162 -20.70 -21.76 9.72
CA ASN A 162 -20.34 -20.64 10.59
C ASN A 162 -20.98 -20.84 11.97
N GLU A 163 -20.22 -20.65 13.04
CA GLU A 163 -20.63 -21.04 14.40
C GLU A 163 -21.05 -19.84 15.29
N SER A 164 -21.26 -18.65 14.73
CA SER A 164 -21.61 -17.47 15.55
C SER A 164 -22.51 -16.49 14.80
N THR A 165 -23.46 -15.94 15.54
CA THR A 165 -24.25 -14.76 15.15
C THR A 165 -23.60 -13.49 15.70
N PHE A 166 -23.91 -12.35 15.09
CA PHE A 166 -23.48 -11.03 15.51
C PHE A 166 -24.50 -9.98 15.05
N ALA A 167 -24.60 -8.88 15.79
CA ALA A 167 -25.51 -7.78 15.48
C ALA A 167 -24.99 -6.94 14.30
N ALA A 168 -25.89 -6.18 13.67
CA ALA A 168 -25.57 -5.27 12.57
C ALA A 168 -24.50 -4.23 12.93
N VAL A 169 -24.50 -3.76 14.19
CA VAL A 169 -23.46 -2.87 14.73
C VAL A 169 -22.49 -3.69 15.55
N SER A 170 -21.44 -4.21 14.90
CA SER A 170 -20.42 -5.04 15.53
C SER A 170 -19.07 -4.90 14.83
N ARG A 171 -18.00 -5.31 15.52
CA ARG A 171 -16.66 -5.35 14.92
C ARG A 171 -16.60 -6.34 13.75
N GLU A 172 -17.34 -7.44 13.82
CA GLU A 172 -17.48 -8.42 12.74
C GLU A 172 -17.99 -7.76 11.45
N VAL A 173 -19.05 -6.95 11.53
CA VAL A 173 -19.64 -6.25 10.37
C VAL A 173 -18.68 -5.21 9.80
N LEU A 174 -17.99 -4.42 10.63
CA LEU A 174 -17.03 -3.43 10.10
C LEU A 174 -15.81 -4.07 9.45
N LEU A 175 -15.35 -5.23 9.95
CA LEU A 175 -14.30 -6.00 9.28
C LEU A 175 -14.78 -6.63 7.97
N LEU A 176 -16.08 -6.99 7.87
CA LEU A 176 -16.68 -7.41 6.61
C LEU A 176 -16.75 -6.26 5.61
N VAL A 177 -17.22 -5.08 6.03
CA VAL A 177 -17.25 -3.86 5.18
C VAL A 177 -15.85 -3.53 4.67
N ASN A 178 -14.84 -3.54 5.55
CA ASN A 178 -13.43 -3.39 5.18
C ASN A 178 -13.02 -4.38 4.08
N ASN A 179 -13.31 -5.67 4.28
CA ASN A 179 -12.95 -6.70 3.30
C ASN A 179 -13.65 -6.51 1.96
N ILE A 180 -14.94 -6.16 1.96
CA ILE A 180 -15.69 -5.90 0.73
C ILE A 180 -15.08 -4.72 -0.02
N LEU A 181 -14.80 -3.61 0.67
CA LEU A 181 -14.18 -2.44 0.05
C LEU A 181 -12.81 -2.75 -0.56
N LEU A 182 -11.98 -3.52 0.15
CA LEU A 182 -10.66 -3.94 -0.34
C LEU A 182 -10.76 -4.88 -1.55
N VAL A 183 -11.71 -5.82 -1.54
CA VAL A 183 -11.95 -6.73 -2.68
C VAL A 183 -12.50 -5.98 -3.89
N VAL A 184 -13.44 -5.04 -3.68
CA VAL A 184 -13.97 -4.19 -4.75
C VAL A 184 -12.85 -3.33 -5.33
N ALA A 185 -12.01 -2.71 -4.50
CA ALA A 185 -10.85 -1.96 -4.96
C ALA A 185 -9.91 -2.84 -5.80
N ALA A 186 -9.59 -4.05 -5.33
CA ALA A 186 -8.75 -4.99 -6.05
C ALA A 186 -9.37 -5.39 -7.41
N ALA A 187 -10.69 -5.65 -7.43
CA ALA A 187 -11.43 -5.99 -8.64
C ALA A 187 -11.48 -4.83 -9.64
N SER A 188 -11.65 -3.59 -9.18
CA SER A 188 -11.63 -2.41 -10.04
C SER A 188 -10.26 -2.17 -10.66
N VAL A 189 -9.17 -2.33 -9.89
CA VAL A 189 -7.81 -2.24 -10.43
C VAL A 189 -7.55 -3.36 -11.43
N LEU A 190 -7.99 -4.60 -11.12
CA LEU A 190 -7.90 -5.74 -12.02
C LEU A 190 -8.62 -5.47 -13.34
N LEU A 191 -9.85 -4.96 -13.26
CA LEU A 191 -10.66 -4.64 -14.44
C LEU A 191 -9.97 -3.58 -15.30
N GLY A 192 -9.55 -2.45 -14.72
CA GLY A 192 -8.83 -1.41 -15.45
C GLY A 192 -7.51 -1.89 -16.06
N THR A 193 -6.83 -2.84 -15.42
CA THR A 193 -5.56 -3.41 -15.91
C THR A 193 -5.78 -4.37 -17.07
N LEU A 194 -6.81 -5.23 -17.00
CA LEU A 194 -7.06 -6.26 -18.03
C LEU A 194 -7.95 -5.78 -19.17
N PHE A 195 -8.73 -4.71 -18.97
CA PHE A 195 -9.67 -4.22 -19.98
C PHE A 195 -9.01 -3.89 -21.33
N PRO A 196 -7.84 -3.21 -21.40
CA PRO A 196 -7.16 -2.98 -22.66
C PRO A 196 -6.86 -4.26 -23.45
N MET A 197 -6.49 -5.36 -22.75
CA MET A 197 -6.22 -6.65 -23.40
C MET A 197 -7.49 -7.25 -24.01
N VAL A 198 -8.60 -7.18 -23.27
CA VAL A 198 -9.89 -7.71 -23.75
C VAL A 198 -10.41 -6.88 -24.91
N TYR A 199 -10.30 -5.55 -24.82
CA TYR A 199 -10.71 -4.63 -25.87
C TYR A 199 -9.93 -4.87 -27.16
N GLN A 200 -8.60 -4.96 -27.06
CA GLN A 200 -7.72 -5.24 -28.20
C GLN A 200 -8.06 -6.60 -28.84
N ALA A 201 -8.31 -7.64 -28.04
CA ALA A 201 -8.67 -8.96 -28.56
C ALA A 201 -10.00 -9.01 -29.34
N ILE A 202 -10.88 -8.02 -29.16
CA ILE A 202 -12.19 -7.94 -29.83
C ILE A 202 -12.17 -6.96 -31.01
N THR A 203 -11.45 -5.85 -30.87
CA THR A 203 -11.51 -4.70 -31.78
C THR A 203 -10.25 -4.49 -32.61
N ASP A 204 -9.17 -5.21 -32.31
CA ASP A 204 -7.80 -4.97 -32.80
C ASP A 204 -7.22 -3.58 -32.48
N ASP A 205 -7.96 -2.72 -31.78
CA ASP A 205 -7.54 -1.39 -31.37
C ASP A 205 -6.78 -1.42 -30.03
N LEU A 206 -5.69 -0.65 -29.96
CA LEU A 206 -4.91 -0.49 -28.74
C LEU A 206 -5.41 0.74 -27.95
N ILE A 207 -5.85 0.49 -26.72
CA ILE A 207 -6.21 1.55 -25.76
C ILE A 207 -5.32 1.49 -24.53
N SER A 208 -5.26 2.57 -23.78
CA SER A 208 -4.62 2.62 -22.46
C SER A 208 -5.55 3.23 -21.44
N ILE A 209 -5.57 2.66 -20.24
CA ILE A 209 -6.32 3.18 -19.10
C ILE A 209 -5.33 3.80 -18.12
N GLY A 210 -5.45 5.11 -17.92
CA GLY A 210 -4.56 5.88 -17.05
C GLY A 210 -5.17 6.29 -15.70
N PRO A 211 -4.45 7.15 -14.95
CA PRO A 211 -4.85 7.61 -13.62
C PRO A 211 -6.29 8.12 -13.45
N PRO A 212 -6.94 8.80 -14.43
CA PRO A 212 -8.32 9.28 -14.26
C PRO A 212 -9.32 8.17 -13.90
N TYR A 213 -9.24 7.00 -14.55
CA TYR A 213 -10.11 5.85 -14.25
C TYR A 213 -9.87 5.32 -12.83
N PHE A 214 -8.61 5.04 -12.50
CA PHE A 214 -8.27 4.42 -11.22
C PHE A 214 -8.55 5.36 -10.05
N ASN A 215 -8.19 6.64 -10.16
CA ASN A 215 -8.40 7.62 -9.10
C ASN A 215 -9.89 7.88 -8.84
N ALA A 216 -10.73 7.89 -9.90
CA ALA A 216 -12.18 8.09 -9.76
C ALA A 216 -12.85 6.98 -8.93
N ILE A 217 -12.28 5.78 -8.88
CA ILE A 217 -12.80 4.65 -8.13
C ILE A 217 -12.09 4.52 -6.77
N ILE A 218 -10.77 4.54 -6.76
CA ILE A 218 -9.95 4.22 -5.57
C ILE A 218 -10.04 5.32 -4.52
N VAL A 219 -10.10 6.58 -4.91
CA VAL A 219 -10.17 7.69 -3.94
C VAL A 219 -11.46 7.62 -3.11
N PRO A 220 -12.67 7.51 -3.70
CA PRO A 220 -13.90 7.33 -2.92
C PRO A 220 -13.87 6.09 -2.02
N LEU A 221 -13.38 4.95 -2.53
CA LEU A 221 -13.26 3.72 -1.73
C LEU A 221 -12.31 3.90 -0.55
N ALA A 222 -11.18 4.56 -0.75
CA ALA A 222 -10.20 4.85 0.30
C ALA A 222 -10.78 5.79 1.38
N VAL A 223 -11.58 6.79 1.00
CA VAL A 223 -12.29 7.67 1.95
C VAL A 223 -13.23 6.86 2.84
N VAL A 224 -14.09 6.03 2.25
CA VAL A 224 -15.05 5.19 3.01
C VAL A 224 -14.30 4.21 3.91
N LEU A 225 -13.22 3.61 3.39
CA LEU A 225 -12.37 2.69 4.14
C LEU A 225 -11.73 3.39 5.34
N ALA A 226 -11.16 4.59 5.17
CA ALA A 226 -10.53 5.35 6.25
C ALA A 226 -11.53 5.72 7.35
N VAL A 227 -12.77 6.08 6.98
CA VAL A 227 -13.85 6.30 7.96
C VAL A 227 -14.11 5.01 8.76
N ALA A 228 -14.38 3.89 8.08
CA ALA A 228 -14.65 2.60 8.71
C ALA A 228 -13.49 2.14 9.62
N LEU A 229 -12.25 2.40 9.20
CA LEU A 229 -11.04 2.04 9.90
C LEU A 229 -10.89 2.72 11.27
N GLY A 230 -11.36 3.97 11.43
CA GLY A 230 -11.39 4.63 12.74
C GLY A 230 -12.50 4.12 13.67
N ILE A 231 -13.60 3.60 13.12
CA ILE A 231 -14.71 3.03 13.92
C ILE A 231 -14.39 1.60 14.37
N GLY A 232 -13.82 0.79 13.48
CA GLY A 232 -13.59 -0.66 13.66
C GLY A 232 -12.92 -1.06 14.98
N PRO A 233 -11.74 -0.49 15.34
CA PRO A 233 -11.04 -0.79 16.58
C PRO A 233 -11.84 -0.46 17.85
N VAL A 234 -12.73 0.54 17.80
CA VAL A 234 -13.56 0.98 18.93
C VAL A 234 -14.81 0.11 19.10
N CYS A 235 -15.35 -0.45 18.01
CA CYS A 235 -16.46 -1.40 18.05
C CYS A 235 -16.12 -2.65 18.87
N ARG A 236 -17.10 -3.22 19.59
CA ARG A 236 -16.96 -4.48 20.34
C ARG A 236 -17.35 -5.67 19.46
N TRP A 237 -16.82 -6.85 19.80
CA TRP A 237 -17.25 -8.12 19.20
C TRP A 237 -18.70 -8.42 19.56
N LYS A 238 -19.40 -9.19 18.72
CA LYS A 238 -20.82 -9.58 18.84
C LYS A 238 -21.81 -8.43 18.69
N SER A 239 -21.70 -7.38 19.51
CA SER A 239 -22.64 -6.26 19.52
C SER A 239 -22.01 -5.01 20.14
N THR A 240 -22.33 -3.85 19.58
CA THR A 240 -21.96 -2.52 20.09
C THR A 240 -23.18 -1.61 20.07
N SER A 241 -23.45 -0.91 21.18
CA SER A 241 -24.53 0.07 21.21
C SER A 241 -24.14 1.35 20.45
N LEU A 242 -25.08 1.92 19.70
CA LEU A 242 -24.88 3.17 18.98
C LEU A 242 -24.54 4.33 19.94
N GLY A 243 -25.23 4.42 21.08
CA GLY A 243 -24.93 5.42 22.11
C GLY A 243 -23.50 5.33 22.64
N TYR A 244 -22.96 4.12 22.80
CA TYR A 244 -21.54 3.95 23.14
C TYR A 244 -20.64 4.50 22.03
N LEU A 245 -20.87 4.12 20.77
CA LEU A 245 -20.05 4.62 19.64
C LEU A 245 -20.07 6.14 19.54
N CYS A 246 -21.25 6.77 19.61
CA CYS A 246 -21.38 8.23 19.63
C CYS A 246 -20.58 8.83 20.79
N SER A 247 -20.71 8.30 22.00
CA SER A 247 -19.96 8.80 23.18
C SER A 247 -18.44 8.72 23.00
N GLN A 248 -17.94 7.73 22.26
CA GLN A 248 -16.51 7.53 22.03
C GLN A 248 -15.97 8.37 20.87
N LEU A 249 -16.78 8.57 19.82
CA LEU A 249 -16.31 9.05 18.53
C LEU A 249 -16.73 10.49 18.23
N THR A 250 -17.79 11.05 18.83
CA THR A 250 -18.26 12.40 18.50
C THR A 250 -17.18 13.45 18.74
N ARG A 251 -16.51 13.43 19.90
CA ARG A 251 -15.42 14.40 20.20
C ARG A 251 -14.23 14.19 19.27
N VAL A 252 -13.93 12.94 18.93
CA VAL A 252 -12.86 12.61 17.99
C VAL A 252 -13.20 13.15 16.61
N ALA A 253 -14.41 12.91 16.10
CA ALA A 253 -14.87 13.39 14.81
C ALA A 253 -14.85 14.92 14.71
N ILE A 254 -15.34 15.62 15.74
CA ILE A 254 -15.31 17.09 15.78
C ILE A 254 -13.87 17.59 15.79
N ALA A 255 -12.99 17.01 16.62
CA ALA A 255 -11.59 17.39 16.66
C ALA A 255 -10.88 17.11 15.32
N SER A 256 -11.14 15.97 14.68
CA SER A 256 -10.60 15.64 13.36
C SER A 256 -11.09 16.61 12.29
N LEU A 257 -12.36 17.01 12.32
CA LEU A 257 -12.92 18.00 11.41
C LEU A 257 -12.24 19.36 11.58
N VAL A 258 -12.16 19.84 12.83
CA VAL A 258 -11.55 21.13 13.15
C VAL A 258 -10.07 21.14 12.77
N LEU A 259 -9.29 20.13 13.18
CA LEU A 259 -7.87 20.05 12.86
C LEU A 259 -7.64 19.84 11.36
N GLY A 260 -8.45 19.01 10.71
CA GLY A 260 -8.30 18.72 9.29
C GLY A 260 -8.60 19.90 8.38
N VAL A 261 -9.39 20.88 8.84
CA VAL A 261 -9.61 22.14 8.12
C VAL A 261 -8.60 23.21 8.56
N LEU A 262 -8.42 23.43 9.87
CA LEU A 262 -7.60 24.52 10.38
C LEU A 262 -6.11 24.32 10.11
N VAL A 263 -5.57 23.10 10.29
CA VAL A 263 -4.13 22.87 10.14
C VAL A 263 -3.64 23.16 8.72
N PRO A 264 -4.21 22.57 7.64
CA PRO A 264 -3.78 22.92 6.29
C PRO A 264 -4.02 24.40 6.00
N LEU A 265 -5.18 24.97 6.38
CA LEU A 265 -5.47 26.38 6.15
C LEU A 265 -4.45 27.33 6.79
N LEU A 266 -4.00 27.05 8.02
CA LEU A 266 -3.00 27.86 8.71
C LEU A 266 -1.59 27.69 8.14
N VAL A 267 -1.28 26.51 7.59
CA VAL A 267 0.04 26.20 7.03
C VAL A 267 0.18 26.73 5.60
N THR A 268 -0.86 26.59 4.78
CA THR A 268 -0.83 26.96 3.36
C THR A 268 -1.44 28.33 3.07
N LEU A 269 -2.22 28.88 4.01
CA LEU A 269 -3.02 30.10 3.83
C LEU A 269 -4.07 29.99 2.71
N GLU A 270 -4.28 28.79 2.18
CA GLU A 270 -5.19 28.49 1.08
C GLU A 270 -6.14 27.35 1.45
N PHE A 271 -7.43 27.54 1.20
CA PHE A 271 -8.41 26.47 1.39
C PHE A 271 -8.46 25.53 0.19
N SER A 272 -8.21 24.25 0.46
CA SER A 272 -8.43 23.17 -0.51
C SER A 272 -9.35 22.11 0.10
N LEU A 273 -10.47 21.83 -0.57
CA LEU A 273 -11.44 20.84 -0.10
C LEU A 273 -10.85 19.42 -0.10
N SER A 274 -10.12 19.04 -1.15
CA SER A 274 -9.49 17.72 -1.27
C SER A 274 -8.45 17.49 -0.16
N VAL A 275 -7.62 18.49 0.11
CA VAL A 275 -6.63 18.45 1.21
C VAL A 275 -7.33 18.39 2.55
N SER A 276 -8.36 19.22 2.76
CA SER A 276 -9.11 19.24 4.02
C SER A 276 -9.72 17.86 4.30
N ILE A 277 -10.36 17.23 3.32
CA ILE A 277 -10.91 15.87 3.46
C ILE A 277 -9.79 14.88 3.83
N GLY A 278 -8.67 14.90 3.12
CA GLY A 278 -7.52 14.04 3.42
C GLY A 278 -6.97 14.22 4.83
N MET A 279 -6.80 15.46 5.26
CA MET A 279 -6.32 15.81 6.60
C MET A 279 -7.32 15.44 7.70
N VAL A 280 -8.62 15.64 7.46
CA VAL A 280 -9.68 15.16 8.37
C VAL A 280 -9.58 13.65 8.56
N LEU A 281 -9.39 12.88 7.48
CA LEU A 281 -9.23 11.42 7.56
C LEU A 281 -7.94 11.01 8.28
N ALA A 282 -6.82 11.71 8.04
CA ALA A 282 -5.57 11.44 8.74
C ALA A 282 -5.70 11.70 10.26
N PHE A 283 -6.28 12.84 10.66
CA PHE A 283 -6.56 13.12 12.06
C PHE A 283 -7.61 12.19 12.65
N TRP A 284 -8.61 11.77 11.87
CA TRP A 284 -9.59 10.77 12.27
C TRP A 284 -8.91 9.46 12.67
N LEU A 285 -8.01 8.94 11.83
CA LEU A 285 -7.26 7.73 12.15
C LEU A 285 -6.34 7.94 13.37
N PHE A 286 -5.58 9.04 13.39
CA PHE A 286 -4.66 9.33 14.50
C PHE A 286 -5.39 9.43 15.86
N LEU A 287 -6.47 10.20 15.92
CA LEU A 287 -7.21 10.41 17.16
C LEU A 287 -8.02 9.18 17.58
N THR A 288 -8.55 8.39 16.65
CA THR A 288 -9.23 7.11 16.98
C THR A 288 -8.25 6.06 17.49
N ILE A 289 -7.03 5.99 16.95
CA ILE A 289 -5.93 5.16 17.50
C ILE A 289 -5.64 5.58 18.94
N GLY A 290 -5.45 6.88 19.18
CA GLY A 290 -5.25 7.42 20.52
C GLY A 290 -6.41 7.08 21.47
N ARG A 291 -7.65 7.20 21.00
CA ARG A 291 -8.85 6.87 21.77
C ARG A 291 -8.91 5.39 22.14
N ASP A 292 -8.58 4.48 21.23
CA ASP A 292 -8.55 3.04 21.52
C ASP A 292 -7.47 2.69 22.55
N VAL A 293 -6.29 3.32 22.47
CA VAL A 293 -5.23 3.14 23.48
C VAL A 293 -5.69 3.63 24.85
N VAL A 294 -6.28 4.83 24.91
CA VAL A 294 -6.83 5.40 26.15
C VAL A 294 -7.88 4.48 26.77
N ASN A 295 -8.80 3.94 25.96
CA ASN A 295 -9.84 3.02 26.44
C ASN A 295 -9.26 1.73 27.05
N ARG A 296 -8.12 1.24 26.54
CA ARG A 296 -7.45 0.05 27.10
C ARG A 296 -6.70 0.35 28.38
N VAL A 297 -6.05 1.50 28.46
CA VAL A 297 -5.22 1.87 29.63
C VAL A 297 -6.07 2.35 30.80
N LEU A 298 -7.09 3.20 30.56
CA LEU A 298 -7.94 3.75 31.62
C LEU A 298 -8.80 2.69 32.32
N SER A 299 -9.00 1.52 31.69
CA SER A 299 -9.70 0.40 32.31
C SER A 299 -8.90 -0.32 33.41
N LYS A 300 -7.65 0.09 33.65
CA LYS A 300 -6.72 -0.56 34.58
C LYS A 300 -6.29 0.39 35.71
N PRO A 301 -6.11 -0.12 36.94
CA PRO A 301 -5.71 0.70 38.10
C PRO A 301 -4.29 1.27 37.94
N ASP A 302 -3.32 0.45 37.52
CA ASP A 302 -1.98 0.91 37.16
C ASP A 302 -1.88 1.18 35.65
N ARG A 303 -1.91 2.46 35.29
CA ARG A 303 -1.87 2.92 33.90
C ARG A 303 -0.51 2.68 33.25
N TRP A 304 0.57 2.76 34.02
CA TRP A 304 1.92 2.60 33.50
C TRP A 304 2.22 1.13 33.21
N GLN A 305 1.83 0.24 34.12
CA GLN A 305 1.90 -1.20 33.89
C GLN A 305 0.98 -1.61 32.73
N ALA A 306 -0.23 -1.05 32.63
CA ALA A 306 -1.14 -1.32 31.52
C ALA A 306 -0.54 -0.95 30.16
N LEU A 307 0.18 0.18 30.07
CA LEU A 307 0.86 0.60 28.85
C LEU A 307 2.01 -0.37 28.48
N ARG A 308 2.84 -0.73 29.46
CA ARG A 308 3.98 -1.65 29.27
C ARG A 308 3.58 -3.09 28.93
N THR A 309 2.34 -3.49 29.25
CA THR A 309 1.85 -4.86 29.04
C THR A 309 0.99 -5.01 27.78
N LEU A 310 0.88 -3.97 26.95
CA LEU A 310 0.17 -4.06 25.67
C LEU A 310 0.79 -5.12 24.76
N PRO A 311 -0.03 -6.04 24.18
CA PRO A 311 0.49 -7.08 23.29
C PRO A 311 1.14 -6.51 22.03
N ALA A 312 2.20 -7.15 21.54
CA ALA A 312 2.88 -6.74 20.31
C ALA A 312 1.93 -6.77 19.08
N SER A 313 1.00 -7.72 19.02
CA SER A 313 -0.05 -7.74 17.97
C SER A 313 -1.03 -6.59 18.04
N TYR A 314 -1.21 -5.98 19.21
CA TYR A 314 -1.99 -4.76 19.35
C TYR A 314 -1.19 -3.54 18.93
N LEU A 315 0.04 -3.38 19.43
CA LEU A 315 0.92 -2.27 19.06
C LEU A 315 1.25 -2.27 17.57
N GLY A 316 1.51 -3.45 16.99
CA GLY A 316 1.76 -3.61 15.56
C GLY A 316 0.56 -3.24 14.69
N MET A 317 -0.65 -3.60 15.12
CA MET A 317 -1.88 -3.14 14.48
C MET A 317 -1.97 -1.61 14.51
N GLN A 318 -1.81 -0.98 15.69
CA GLN A 318 -1.89 0.48 15.79
C GLN A 318 -0.82 1.19 14.97
N LEU A 319 0.41 0.70 14.99
CA LEU A 319 1.51 1.28 14.21
C LEU A 319 1.24 1.19 12.71
N ALA A 320 0.66 0.08 12.23
CA ALA A 320 0.32 -0.04 10.82
C ALA A 320 -0.81 0.92 10.41
N HIS A 321 -1.84 1.06 11.23
CA HIS A 321 -2.94 1.99 10.95
C HIS A 321 -2.47 3.45 11.04
N PHE A 322 -1.54 3.76 11.95
CA PHE A 322 -0.89 5.06 12.01
C PHE A 322 -0.03 5.32 10.76
N GLY A 323 0.68 4.31 10.25
CA GLY A 323 1.39 4.40 8.98
C GLY A 323 0.48 4.79 7.81
N LEU A 324 -0.74 4.24 7.76
CA LEU A 324 -1.73 4.67 6.76
C LEU A 324 -2.14 6.13 6.94
N ALA A 325 -2.33 6.60 8.17
CA ALA A 325 -2.63 8.02 8.43
C ALA A 325 -1.51 8.94 7.93
N VAL A 326 -0.25 8.59 8.17
CA VAL A 326 0.94 9.32 7.67
C VAL A 326 0.99 9.31 6.14
N MET A 327 0.71 8.16 5.52
CA MET A 327 0.64 8.04 4.06
C MET A 327 -0.44 8.94 3.46
N ILE A 328 -1.65 8.99 4.06
CA ILE A 328 -2.73 9.87 3.60
C ILE A 328 -2.29 11.33 3.61
N VAL A 329 -1.59 11.81 4.64
CA VAL A 329 -1.03 13.17 4.68
C VAL A 329 -0.08 13.40 3.50
N GLY A 330 0.86 12.48 3.28
CA GLY A 330 1.82 12.57 2.18
C GLY A 330 1.14 12.63 0.81
N VAL A 331 0.22 11.69 0.54
CA VAL A 331 -0.53 11.60 -0.73
C VAL A 331 -1.35 12.86 -0.96
N CYS A 332 -2.11 13.32 0.03
CA CYS A 332 -3.00 14.47 -0.14
C CYS A 332 -2.22 15.77 -0.35
N LEU A 333 -1.15 16.01 0.41
CA LEU A 333 -0.36 17.23 0.26
C LEU A 333 0.45 17.22 -1.04
N THR A 334 1.12 16.11 -1.38
CA THR A 334 1.89 16.04 -2.62
C THR A 334 0.98 16.10 -3.84
N ALA A 335 -0.21 15.49 -3.84
CA ALA A 335 -1.08 15.47 -5.03
C ALA A 335 -1.72 16.84 -5.33
N ASN A 336 -1.89 17.70 -4.32
CA ASN A 336 -2.60 18.98 -4.47
C ASN A 336 -1.70 20.20 -4.43
N PHE A 337 -0.52 20.12 -3.81
CA PHE A 337 0.39 21.26 -3.66
C PHE A 337 1.76 21.06 -4.32
N SER A 338 1.93 19.99 -5.12
CA SER A 338 3.11 19.91 -5.97
C SER A 338 3.12 21.07 -6.96
N MET A 339 4.23 21.79 -7.01
CA MET A 339 4.48 22.80 -8.04
C MET A 339 5.40 22.21 -9.10
N GLU A 340 5.14 22.54 -10.36
CA GLU A 340 5.89 22.09 -11.52
C GLU A 340 6.06 23.26 -12.50
N LYS A 341 7.26 23.40 -13.07
CA LYS A 341 7.53 24.37 -14.13
C LYS A 341 8.55 23.81 -15.11
N SER A 342 8.14 23.66 -16.38
CA SER A 342 9.02 23.30 -17.48
C SER A 342 9.52 24.57 -18.18
N VAL A 343 10.83 24.71 -18.32
CA VAL A 343 11.49 25.92 -18.82
C VAL A 343 12.63 25.60 -19.78
N LEU A 344 13.02 26.58 -20.57
CA LEU A 344 14.24 26.57 -21.38
C LEU A 344 15.13 27.70 -20.89
N LEU A 345 16.29 27.37 -20.29
CA LEU A 345 17.20 28.36 -19.71
C LEU A 345 18.56 28.35 -20.41
N ALA A 346 19.10 29.54 -20.66
CA ALA A 346 20.50 29.75 -21.00
C ALA A 346 21.35 29.94 -19.73
N ALA A 347 22.65 29.70 -19.81
CA ALA A 347 23.55 29.86 -18.67
C ALA A 347 23.49 31.29 -18.09
N GLY A 348 23.43 31.39 -16.77
CA GLY A 348 23.26 32.62 -16.00
C GLY A 348 21.80 33.02 -15.76
N GLN A 349 20.84 32.47 -16.50
CA GLN A 349 19.41 32.77 -16.30
C GLN A 349 18.86 32.03 -15.08
N SER A 350 17.89 32.66 -14.42
CA SER A 350 17.17 32.07 -13.30
C SER A 350 15.66 32.10 -13.48
N ILE A 351 14.97 31.29 -12.70
CA ILE A 351 13.52 31.23 -12.69
C ILE A 351 12.99 30.94 -11.28
N ASP A 352 11.94 31.67 -10.91
CA ASP A 352 11.23 31.43 -9.66
C ASP A 352 10.22 30.27 -9.77
N LEU A 353 10.16 29.48 -8.70
CA LEU A 353 9.12 28.49 -8.42
C LEU A 353 8.83 28.50 -6.91
N GLY A 354 7.67 29.01 -6.51
CA GLY A 354 7.35 29.23 -5.09
C GLY A 354 8.33 30.20 -4.43
N ASN A 355 8.93 29.80 -3.31
CA ASN A 355 9.91 30.61 -2.57
C ASN A 355 11.37 30.31 -2.96
N TYR A 356 11.56 29.64 -4.10
CA TYR A 356 12.87 29.22 -4.59
C TYR A 356 13.18 29.89 -5.92
N ASP A 357 14.41 30.34 -6.06
CA ASP A 357 15.00 30.81 -7.31
C ASP A 357 16.00 29.74 -7.78
N PHE A 358 15.80 29.26 -9.01
CA PHE A 358 16.64 28.25 -9.64
C PHE A 358 17.46 28.91 -10.74
N GLN A 359 18.76 29.08 -10.53
CA GLN A 359 19.69 29.64 -11.50
C GLN A 359 20.46 28.53 -12.22
N PHE A 360 20.40 28.54 -13.55
CA PHE A 360 21.14 27.59 -14.38
C PHE A 360 22.51 28.14 -14.74
N ASN A 361 23.58 27.46 -14.33
CA ASN A 361 24.98 27.88 -14.54
C ASN A 361 25.69 27.12 -15.69
N GLY A 362 24.92 26.53 -16.59
CA GLY A 362 25.44 25.78 -17.74
C GLY A 362 25.59 24.29 -17.50
N THR A 363 26.06 23.58 -18.52
CA THR A 363 26.39 22.16 -18.48
C THR A 363 27.88 21.91 -18.68
N ARG A 364 28.36 20.76 -18.20
CA ARG A 364 29.67 20.22 -18.55
C ARG A 364 29.51 18.79 -19.09
N PRO A 365 30.31 18.38 -20.09
CA PRO A 365 30.33 17.01 -20.53
C PRO A 365 30.92 16.11 -19.43
N ILE A 366 30.33 14.94 -19.25
CA ILE A 366 30.75 13.92 -18.30
C ILE A 366 30.93 12.57 -19.01
N THR A 367 31.92 11.81 -18.56
CA THR A 367 32.18 10.44 -19.02
C THR A 367 32.19 9.52 -17.80
N GLY A 368 31.20 8.65 -17.73
CA GLY A 368 31.08 7.62 -16.70
C GLY A 368 31.65 6.27 -17.15
N PRO A 369 31.57 5.23 -16.29
CA PRO A 369 32.09 3.90 -16.59
C PRO A 369 31.43 3.22 -17.81
N ASN A 370 30.16 3.51 -18.06
CA ASN A 370 29.35 2.90 -19.12
C ASN A 370 28.42 3.91 -19.82
N TYR A 371 28.60 5.20 -19.59
CA TYR A 371 27.79 6.26 -20.18
C TYR A 371 28.64 7.49 -20.52
N ILE A 372 28.15 8.28 -21.47
CA ILE A 372 28.58 9.67 -21.70
C ILE A 372 27.38 10.58 -21.47
N GLY A 373 27.59 11.84 -21.15
CA GLY A 373 26.47 12.73 -20.89
C GLY A 373 26.85 14.18 -20.64
N ASP A 374 25.84 14.94 -20.22
CA ASP A 374 25.95 16.32 -19.80
C ASP A 374 25.42 16.46 -18.38
N GLU A 375 26.16 17.14 -17.52
CA GLU A 375 25.77 17.48 -16.15
C GLU A 375 25.51 18.98 -16.06
N ALA A 376 24.31 19.36 -15.64
CA ALA A 376 23.97 20.76 -15.38
C ALA A 376 24.40 21.18 -13.98
N THR A 377 24.66 22.47 -13.78
CA THR A 377 24.76 23.06 -12.44
C THR A 377 23.61 24.01 -12.22
N ILE A 378 22.78 23.72 -11.23
CA ILE A 378 21.62 24.54 -10.84
C ILE A 378 21.85 25.06 -9.43
N VAL A 379 22.07 26.37 -9.28
CA VAL A 379 22.15 27.02 -7.98
C VAL A 379 20.74 27.31 -7.50
N VAL A 380 20.40 26.82 -6.31
CA VAL A 380 19.10 27.07 -5.68
C VAL A 380 19.27 28.07 -4.55
N ASN A 381 18.53 29.17 -4.66
CA ASN A 381 18.36 30.15 -3.61
C ASN A 381 16.98 30.01 -2.97
N HIS A 382 16.88 30.19 -1.65
CA HIS A 382 15.61 30.24 -0.92
C HIS A 382 15.49 31.57 -0.19
N ASN A 383 14.44 32.34 -0.50
CA ASN A 383 14.25 33.70 0.01
C ASN A 383 15.51 34.60 -0.17
N GLY A 384 16.14 34.53 -1.35
CA GLY A 384 17.33 35.33 -1.69
C GLY A 384 18.64 34.88 -1.02
N LYS A 385 18.65 33.78 -0.27
CA LYS A 385 19.86 33.20 0.30
C LYS A 385 20.23 31.91 -0.41
N PHE A 386 21.52 31.74 -0.70
CA PHE A 386 22.05 30.48 -1.22
C PHE A 386 21.63 29.32 -0.31
N MET A 387 21.04 28.30 -0.93
CA MET A 387 20.64 27.07 -0.23
C MET A 387 21.57 25.91 -0.59
N ARG A 388 21.66 25.56 -1.88
CA ARG A 388 22.40 24.38 -2.37
C ARG A 388 22.57 24.42 -3.90
N GLU A 389 23.52 23.64 -4.40
CA GLU A 389 23.66 23.31 -5.83
C GLU A 389 23.08 21.92 -6.14
N LEU A 390 22.40 21.82 -7.28
CA LEU A 390 21.81 20.60 -7.81
C LEU A 390 22.46 20.27 -9.16
N HIS A 391 22.81 18.99 -9.35
CA HIS A 391 23.52 18.52 -10.54
C HIS A 391 22.73 17.43 -11.29
N PRO A 392 21.69 17.79 -12.05
CA PRO A 392 20.96 16.81 -12.85
C PRO A 392 21.76 16.48 -14.11
N GLU A 393 21.63 15.25 -14.59
CA GLU A 393 22.40 14.75 -15.73
C GLU A 393 21.50 14.23 -16.85
N LYS A 394 21.99 14.37 -18.08
CA LYS A 394 21.47 13.67 -19.25
C LYS A 394 22.53 12.67 -19.71
N ARG A 395 22.22 11.38 -19.63
CA ARG A 395 23.16 10.29 -19.95
C ARG A 395 22.75 9.57 -21.23
N ILE A 396 23.73 9.04 -21.95
CA ILE A 396 23.57 8.04 -23.01
C ILE A 396 24.41 6.83 -22.62
N TYR A 397 23.76 5.70 -22.37
CA TYR A 397 24.45 4.44 -22.07
C TYR A 397 25.03 3.83 -23.34
N VAL A 398 26.35 3.71 -23.41
CA VAL A 398 27.10 3.43 -24.65
C VAL A 398 26.75 2.06 -25.24
N ALA A 399 26.55 1.05 -24.39
CA ALA A 399 26.28 -0.31 -24.84
C ALA A 399 24.91 -0.48 -25.52
N SER A 400 23.89 0.27 -25.07
CA SER A 400 22.52 0.17 -25.58
C SER A 400 22.08 1.38 -26.41
N ASN A 401 22.93 2.41 -26.50
CA ASN A 401 22.62 3.71 -27.07
C ASN A 401 21.29 4.31 -26.56
N SER A 402 21.00 4.08 -25.27
CA SER A 402 19.72 4.49 -24.66
C SER A 402 19.92 5.78 -23.87
N PRO A 403 19.13 6.84 -24.13
CA PRO A 403 19.17 8.04 -23.32
C PRO A 403 18.51 7.77 -21.95
N SER A 404 19.08 8.36 -20.91
CA SER A 404 18.48 8.41 -19.56
C SER A 404 18.66 9.80 -18.97
N THR A 405 17.85 10.12 -17.97
CA THR A 405 17.95 11.37 -17.22
C THR A 405 18.16 11.01 -15.77
N GLU A 406 19.22 11.53 -15.16
CA GLU A 406 19.43 11.40 -13.72
C GLU A 406 19.00 12.69 -13.07
N MET A 407 18.05 12.59 -12.15
CA MET A 407 17.47 13.76 -11.54
C MET A 407 18.30 14.22 -10.35
N ALA A 408 18.35 15.53 -10.16
CA ALA A 408 18.90 16.10 -8.95
C ALA A 408 17.77 16.32 -7.94
N ILE A 409 17.89 15.69 -6.77
CA ILE A 409 16.87 15.74 -5.73
C ILE A 409 17.50 16.28 -4.44
N ASP A 410 17.11 17.49 -4.04
CA ASP A 410 17.37 17.98 -2.68
C ASP A 410 16.25 17.50 -1.77
N ALA A 411 16.53 16.39 -1.11
CA ALA A 411 15.50 15.64 -0.44
C ALA A 411 15.36 16.00 1.05
N GLY A 412 14.13 16.20 1.50
CA GLY A 412 13.83 16.74 2.83
C GLY A 412 12.60 16.10 3.47
N LEU A 413 12.45 16.24 4.78
CA LEU A 413 11.33 15.62 5.51
C LEU A 413 9.97 16.21 5.09
N PHE A 414 9.92 17.50 4.77
CA PHE A 414 8.68 18.23 4.46
C PHE A 414 8.52 18.56 2.98
N ARG A 415 9.60 18.52 2.19
CA ARG A 415 9.57 18.74 0.75
C ARG A 415 10.83 18.22 0.09
N ASP A 416 10.69 17.83 -1.16
CA ASP A 416 11.82 17.59 -2.06
C ASP A 416 11.84 18.71 -3.12
N LEU A 417 13.04 19.23 -3.45
CA LEU A 417 13.25 19.90 -4.74
C LEU A 417 13.75 18.85 -5.72
N PHE A 418 13.25 18.92 -6.94
CA PHE A 418 13.52 17.92 -7.94
C PHE A 418 13.72 18.61 -9.28
N VAL A 419 14.83 18.31 -9.95
CA VAL A 419 15.16 18.89 -11.25
C VAL A 419 15.48 17.80 -12.23
N THR A 420 14.88 17.87 -13.42
CA THR A 420 15.20 17.01 -14.56
C THR A 420 15.84 17.81 -15.67
N LEU A 421 16.85 17.23 -16.30
CA LEU A 421 17.50 17.81 -17.47
C LEU A 421 16.93 17.18 -18.75
N GLY A 422 16.41 18.02 -19.64
CA GLY A 422 15.90 17.62 -20.94
C GLY A 422 16.97 17.74 -22.04
N GLU A 423 16.60 18.29 -23.19
CA GLU A 423 17.50 18.42 -24.34
C GLU A 423 18.09 19.83 -24.45
N GLY A 424 19.36 19.88 -24.88
CA GLY A 424 20.01 21.10 -25.31
C GLY A 424 19.37 21.64 -26.60
N ARG A 425 19.14 22.95 -26.65
CA ARG A 425 18.68 23.71 -27.82
C ARG A 425 19.78 24.66 -28.28
N ASN A 426 19.69 25.08 -29.54
CA ASN A 426 20.61 26.06 -30.14
C ASN A 426 22.10 25.67 -29.97
N GLY A 427 22.44 24.41 -30.26
CA GLY A 427 23.83 23.92 -30.13
C GLY A 427 24.36 23.83 -28.70
N GLY A 428 23.48 23.75 -27.69
CA GLY A 428 23.84 23.66 -26.27
C GLY A 428 23.81 25.00 -25.53
N ALA A 429 23.43 26.10 -26.19
CA ALA A 429 23.35 27.43 -25.57
C ALA A 429 22.21 27.55 -24.54
N ALA A 430 21.15 26.74 -24.67
CA ALA A 430 20.05 26.68 -23.72
C ALA A 430 19.59 25.25 -23.50
N TRP A 431 19.07 24.93 -22.33
CA TRP A 431 18.65 23.57 -21.96
C TRP A 431 17.22 23.56 -21.44
N SER A 432 16.41 22.62 -21.94
CA SER A 432 15.09 22.40 -21.36
C SER A 432 15.22 21.68 -20.03
N MET A 433 14.48 22.08 -19.02
CA MET A 433 14.45 21.40 -17.72
C MET A 433 13.08 21.51 -17.09
N THR A 434 12.76 20.55 -16.21
CA THR A 434 11.54 20.61 -15.40
C THR A 434 11.92 20.67 -13.93
N LEU A 435 11.41 21.71 -13.27
CA LEU A 435 11.62 21.98 -11.86
C LEU A 435 10.36 21.58 -11.10
N TYR A 436 10.54 20.91 -9.96
CA TYR A 436 9.43 20.58 -9.09
C TYR A 436 9.72 20.89 -7.62
N ILE A 437 8.65 21.24 -6.91
CA ILE A 437 8.60 21.25 -5.46
C ILE A 437 7.54 20.23 -5.04
N LYS A 438 7.97 19.16 -4.37
CA LYS A 438 7.12 18.04 -3.98
C LYS A 438 6.93 18.03 -2.46
N PRO A 439 5.85 18.64 -1.93
CA PRO A 439 5.63 18.72 -0.50
C PRO A 439 5.24 17.35 0.07
N PHE A 440 5.85 16.96 1.19
CA PHE A 440 5.55 15.75 1.97
C PHE A 440 5.59 14.43 1.19
N ILE A 441 6.23 14.38 0.02
CA ILE A 441 6.31 13.15 -0.78
C ILE A 441 6.91 11.97 0.00
N ARG A 442 7.91 12.25 0.84
CA ARG A 442 8.55 11.24 1.70
C ARG A 442 7.62 10.61 2.74
N TRP A 443 6.51 11.27 3.07
CA TRP A 443 5.53 10.73 4.02
C TRP A 443 4.73 9.56 3.43
N VAL A 444 4.63 9.48 2.10
CA VAL A 444 4.07 8.30 1.41
C VAL A 444 4.87 7.05 1.78
N TRP A 445 6.19 7.09 1.62
CA TRP A 445 7.07 5.96 1.95
C TRP A 445 7.24 5.77 3.46
N MET A 446 7.31 6.85 4.24
CA MET A 446 7.36 6.75 5.71
C MET A 446 6.13 6.01 6.26
N GLY A 447 4.94 6.30 5.73
CA GLY A 447 3.71 5.58 6.07
C GLY A 447 3.80 4.09 5.75
N ALA A 448 4.36 3.73 4.59
CA ALA A 448 4.59 2.33 4.21
C ALA A 448 5.62 1.62 5.11
N ILE A 449 6.68 2.31 5.52
CA ILE A 449 7.68 1.78 6.46
C ILE A 449 7.02 1.51 7.81
N LEU A 450 6.23 2.45 8.34
CA LEU A 450 5.48 2.26 9.59
C LEU A 450 4.50 1.08 9.49
N MET A 451 3.82 0.93 8.36
CA MET A 451 2.99 -0.25 8.05
C MET A 451 3.79 -1.55 8.12
N GLY A 452 4.95 -1.61 7.46
CA GLY A 452 5.85 -2.77 7.50
C GLY A 452 6.31 -3.11 8.92
N ILE A 453 6.77 -2.13 9.69
CA ILE A 453 7.19 -2.31 11.09
C ILE A 453 6.02 -2.81 11.95
N GLY A 454 4.82 -2.27 11.74
CA GLY A 454 3.60 -2.71 12.42
C GLY A 454 3.28 -4.18 12.12
N GLY A 455 3.36 -4.59 10.85
CA GLY A 455 3.18 -5.97 10.42
C GLY A 455 4.19 -6.94 11.05
N ILE A 456 5.47 -6.57 11.07
CA ILE A 456 6.55 -7.35 11.71
C ILE A 456 6.28 -7.49 13.21
N THR A 457 5.97 -6.37 13.88
CA THR A 457 5.68 -6.35 15.32
C THR A 457 4.49 -7.26 15.65
N ALA A 458 3.47 -7.28 14.81
CA ALA A 458 2.32 -8.15 15.00
C ALA A 458 2.62 -9.65 14.74
N ALA A 459 3.52 -9.96 13.81
CA ALA A 459 3.96 -11.33 13.55
C ALA A 459 4.85 -11.89 14.69
N LEU A 460 5.61 -11.04 15.39
CA LEU A 460 6.50 -11.42 16.48
C LEU A 460 5.81 -11.58 17.85
N ASP A 461 4.47 -11.55 17.90
CA ASP A 461 3.72 -11.64 19.16
C ASP A 461 4.00 -12.94 19.94
N LYS A 462 4.24 -12.79 21.26
CA LYS A 462 4.57 -13.88 22.18
C LYS A 462 3.52 -15.00 22.19
N ARG A 463 2.27 -14.74 21.80
CA ARG A 463 1.21 -15.76 21.72
C ARG A 463 1.61 -16.94 20.86
N TYR A 464 2.32 -16.72 19.75
CA TYR A 464 2.73 -17.79 18.84
C TYR A 464 3.81 -18.68 19.47
N ARG A 465 4.69 -18.12 20.29
CA ARG A 465 5.71 -18.89 21.03
C ARG A 465 5.12 -19.72 22.17
N LYS A 466 4.20 -19.13 22.95
CA LYS A 466 3.53 -19.84 24.06
C LYS A 466 2.69 -21.02 23.57
N LEU A 467 2.06 -20.88 22.41
CA LEU A 467 1.28 -21.95 21.79
C LEU A 467 2.16 -23.09 21.27
N ARG A 468 3.29 -22.78 20.60
CA ARG A 468 4.26 -23.80 20.19
C ARG A 468 4.78 -24.60 21.38
N ALA A 469 5.09 -23.92 22.49
CA ALA A 469 5.51 -24.59 23.73
C ALA A 469 4.40 -25.47 24.32
N ARG A 470 3.13 -25.05 24.26
CA ARG A 470 1.99 -25.86 24.70
C ARG A 470 1.80 -27.09 23.82
N ASP A 471 1.79 -26.92 22.50
CA ASP A 471 1.58 -28.02 21.55
C ASP A 471 2.74 -29.02 21.62
N GLN A 472 3.96 -28.54 21.88
CA GLN A 472 5.12 -29.39 22.14
C GLN A 472 4.95 -30.18 23.44
N ARG A 473 4.52 -29.55 24.54
CA ARG A 473 4.23 -30.27 25.80
C ARG A 473 3.14 -31.32 25.65
N LEU A 474 2.07 -31.03 24.90
CA LEU A 474 0.99 -32.01 24.64
C LEU A 474 1.50 -33.22 23.84
N ARG A 475 2.38 -32.98 22.86
CA ARG A 475 3.04 -34.06 22.11
C ARG A 475 3.98 -34.89 22.99
N GLU A 476 4.77 -34.23 23.84
CA GLU A 476 5.67 -34.88 24.81
C GLU A 476 4.90 -35.69 25.86
N ALA A 477 3.68 -35.26 26.21
CA ALA A 477 2.78 -35.97 27.13
C ALA A 477 2.01 -37.14 26.48
N GLY A 478 2.18 -37.40 25.18
CA GLY A 478 1.44 -38.45 24.46
C GLY A 478 -0.07 -38.18 24.33
N GLU A 479 -0.54 -36.97 24.65
CA GLU A 479 -1.94 -36.60 24.52
C GLU A 479 -2.26 -36.17 23.08
N SER A 480 -3.31 -36.74 22.49
CA SER A 480 -3.72 -36.38 21.12
C SER A 480 -4.08 -34.89 21.03
N LEU A 481 -3.66 -34.23 19.94
CA LEU A 481 -3.93 -32.80 19.64
C LEU A 481 -5.41 -32.48 19.37
N SER A 482 -6.34 -33.34 19.76
CA SER A 482 -7.78 -33.14 19.59
C SER A 482 -8.24 -31.99 20.49
N PRO A 483 -8.80 -30.89 19.94
CA PRO A 483 -9.42 -29.90 20.79
C PRO A 483 -10.61 -30.56 21.51
N LYS A 484 -10.56 -30.64 22.85
CA LYS A 484 -11.76 -30.93 23.63
C LYS A 484 -12.83 -29.89 23.24
N PRO A 485 -14.06 -30.29 22.90
CA PRO A 485 -15.15 -29.35 22.70
C PRO A 485 -15.24 -28.50 23.97
N GLN A 486 -15.18 -27.18 23.82
CA GLN A 486 -15.55 -26.30 24.93
C GLN A 486 -17.05 -26.54 25.17
N THR A 487 -17.36 -27.21 26.27
CA THR A 487 -18.73 -27.35 26.77
C THR A 487 -19.21 -25.97 27.20
N VAL A 488 -20.23 -25.50 26.45
CA VAL A 488 -21.27 -24.46 26.69
C VAL A 488 -20.83 -23.14 27.33
#